data_AF-A0A5J4TKQ8-F1
#
_entry.id   AF-A0A5J4TKQ8-F1
#
_cell.length_a   1.000
_cell.length_b   1.000
_cell.length_c   1.000
_cell.angle_alpha   90.00
_cell.angle_beta   90.00
_cell.angle_gamma   90.00
#
_symmetry.space_group_name_H-M   'P 1'
#
loop_
_entity.id
_entity.type
_entity.pdbx_description
1 polymer ?
#
loop_
_entity_poly.entity_id
_entity_poly.type
_entity_poly.pdbx_seq_one_letter_code
_entity_poly.pdbx_strand_id
1 'polypeptide(L)'
;MICFNVSNGNICYKGKSTPGNSKCFNGQKIGLELDKGKGRLHFFIDGIQQPVFVHGINEPVRFYGHIFDERASFTIVTFKKLPAATTHTVPNGKAIDW
;
A
#
# COMPACT_ATOMS: atom_id res chain seq x y z
N MET A 1 -1.31 10.71 7.66
CA MET A 1 -2.06 9.61 7.01
C MET A 1 -1.54 9.44 5.59
N ILE A 2 -1.11 8.22 5.24
CA ILE A 2 -0.83 7.83 3.86
C ILE A 2 -2.05 7.09 3.32
N CYS A 3 -2.41 7.36 2.07
CA CYS A 3 -3.51 6.69 1.39
C CYS A 3 -3.03 6.13 0.05
N PHE A 4 -3.29 4.85 -0.20
CA PHE A 4 -3.16 4.26 -1.52
C PHE A 4 -4.51 4.37 -2.23
N ASN A 5 -4.59 5.25 -3.22
CA ASN A 5 -5.80 5.45 -3.99
C ASN A 5 -5.93 4.37 -5.07
N VAL A 6 -6.86 3.46 -4.87
CA VAL A 6 -7.08 2.29 -5.72
C VAL A 6 -7.57 2.64 -7.12
N SER A 7 -8.24 3.78 -7.31
CA SER A 7 -8.83 4.16 -8.61
C SER A 7 -7.79 4.68 -9.61
N ASN A 8 -6.68 5.24 -9.11
CA ASN A 8 -5.59 5.76 -9.94
C ASN A 8 -4.22 5.14 -9.67
N GLY A 9 -4.07 4.33 -8.62
CA GLY A 9 -2.80 3.72 -8.20
C GLY A 9 -1.87 4.68 -7.45
N ASN A 10 -2.27 5.93 -7.20
CA ASN A 10 -1.36 6.89 -6.59
C ASN A 10 -1.29 6.71 -5.07
N ILE A 11 -0.11 7.00 -4.51
CA ILE A 11 0.03 7.19 -3.07
C ILE A 11 -0.12 8.68 -2.76
N CYS A 12 -1.10 9.00 -1.91
CA CYS A 12 -1.36 10.34 -1.43
C CYS A 12 -0.75 10.54 -0.03
N TYR A 13 0.10 11.56 0.11
CA TYR A 13 0.73 11.92 1.37
C TYR A 13 0.98 13.43 1.48
N LYS A 14 0.63 14.04 2.62
CA LYS A 14 0.83 15.49 2.89
C LYS A 14 0.39 16.40 1.73
N GLY A 15 -0.77 16.11 1.14
CA GLY A 15 -1.33 16.86 0.00
C GLY A 15 -0.67 16.57 -1.36
N LYS A 16 0.34 15.70 -1.42
CA LYS A 16 1.02 15.29 -2.66
C LYS A 16 0.50 13.94 -3.14
N SER A 17 0.32 13.80 -4.45
CA SER A 17 -0.03 12.54 -5.10
C SER A 17 1.17 12.02 -5.88
N THR A 18 1.63 10.81 -5.55
CA THR A 18 2.78 10.18 -6.19
C THR A 18 2.29 9.05 -7.11
N PRO A 19 2.45 9.19 -8.43
CA PRO A 19 2.10 8.14 -9.39
C PRO A 19 3.18 7.07 -9.48
N GLY A 20 2.81 5.91 -10.03
CA GLY A 20 3.74 4.85 -10.40
C GLY A 20 3.21 3.44 -10.16
N ASN A 21 2.18 3.27 -9.32
CA ASN A 21 1.53 1.97 -9.16
C ASN A 21 0.35 1.82 -10.13
N SER A 22 -0.06 0.58 -10.32
CA SER A 22 -1.23 0.23 -11.11
C SER A 22 -2.53 0.59 -10.40
N LYS A 23 -3.58 0.81 -11.21
CA LYS A 23 -4.96 0.90 -10.73
C LYS A 23 -5.44 -0.48 -10.29
N CYS A 24 -6.37 -0.51 -9.35
CA CYS A 24 -7.07 -1.72 -8.95
C CYS A 24 -8.47 -1.75 -9.57
N PHE A 25 -8.88 -2.93 -10.02
CA PHE A 25 -10.21 -3.20 -10.54
C PHE A 25 -11.02 -4.04 -9.55
N ASN A 26 -12.35 -4.08 -9.74
CA ASN A 26 -13.24 -4.88 -8.91
C ASN A 26 -12.84 -6.36 -8.94
N GLY A 27 -12.84 -6.99 -7.77
CA GLY A 27 -12.47 -8.39 -7.59
C GLY A 27 -10.97 -8.65 -7.35
N GLN A 28 -10.10 -7.67 -7.61
CA GLN A 28 -8.68 -7.79 -7.30
C GLN A 28 -8.40 -7.63 -5.80
N LYS A 29 -7.31 -8.25 -5.33
CA LYS A 29 -6.88 -8.19 -3.94
C LYS A 29 -5.80 -7.12 -3.77
N ILE A 30 -6.04 -6.22 -2.82
CA ILE A 30 -5.04 -5.23 -2.40
C ILE A 30 -4.32 -5.76 -1.16
N GLY A 31 -2.99 -5.72 -1.19
CA GLY A 31 -2.13 -6.09 -0.07
C GLY A 31 -1.32 -4.90 0.43
N LEU A 32 -1.16 -4.81 1.75
CA LEU A 32 -0.24 -3.89 2.40
C LEU A 32 0.71 -4.71 3.28
N GLU A 33 2.01 -4.51 3.12
CA GLU A 33 3.03 -5.14 3.97
C GLU A 33 3.89 -4.05 4.62
N LEU A 34 3.84 -3.98 5.95
CA LEU A 34 4.72 -3.12 6.75
C LEU A 34 5.86 -3.96 7.32
N ASP A 35 7.08 -3.73 6.83
CA ASP A 35 8.31 -4.16 7.50
C ASP A 35 8.66 -3.10 8.56
N LYS A 36 8.29 -3.37 9.82
CA LYS A 36 8.57 -2.47 10.95
C LYS A 36 10.06 -2.37 11.26
N GLY A 37 10.86 -3.40 10.96
CA GLY A 37 12.31 -3.38 11.20
C GLY A 37 13.03 -2.42 10.26
N LYS A 38 12.56 -2.32 9.02
CA LYS A 38 13.10 -1.39 8.01
C LYS A 38 12.31 -0.09 7.86
N GLY A 39 11.18 0.03 8.53
CA GLY A 39 10.27 1.17 8.41
C GLY A 39 9.69 1.35 7.01
N ARG A 40 9.38 0.26 6.30
CA ARG A 40 8.91 0.28 4.91
C ARG A 40 7.49 -0.28 4.77
N LEU A 41 6.64 0.44 4.06
CA LEU A 41 5.29 -0.01 3.68
C LEU A 41 5.20 -0.20 2.18
N HIS A 42 4.96 -1.43 1.75
CA HIS A 42 4.78 -1.81 0.36
C HIS A 42 3.31 -2.16 0.06
N PHE A 43 2.92 -1.96 -1.20
CA PHE A 43 1.58 -2.22 -1.71
C PHE A 43 1.62 -3.34 -2.75
N PHE A 44 0.54 -4.12 -2.83
CA PHE A 44 0.40 -5.24 -3.74
C PHE A 44 -0.97 -5.21 -4.41
N ILE A 45 -1.04 -5.64 -5.67
CA ILE A 45 -2.28 -5.91 -6.39
C ILE A 45 -2.21 -7.35 -6.91
N ASP A 46 -3.14 -8.21 -6.49
CA ASP A 46 -3.14 -9.64 -6.76
C ASP A 46 -1.79 -10.33 -6.45
N GLY A 47 -1.14 -9.89 -5.38
CA GLY A 47 0.17 -10.40 -4.95
C GLY A 47 1.37 -9.81 -5.72
N ILE A 48 1.13 -8.96 -6.73
CA ILE A 48 2.19 -8.27 -7.47
C ILE A 48 2.60 -7.01 -6.71
N GLN A 49 3.86 -6.96 -6.26
CA GLN A 49 4.43 -5.81 -5.57
C GLN A 49 4.44 -4.57 -6.46
N GLN A 50 3.96 -3.44 -5.94
CA GLN A 50 3.89 -2.16 -6.62
C GLN A 50 5.19 -1.34 -6.41
N PRO A 51 5.61 -0.53 -7.40
CA PRO A 51 6.92 0.11 -7.40
C PRO A 51 7.05 1.30 -6.45
N VAL A 52 5.96 2.00 -6.15
CA VAL A 52 5.96 3.12 -5.20
C VAL A 52 5.64 2.60 -3.80
N PHE A 53 6.50 2.91 -2.83
CA PHE A 53 6.40 2.45 -1.45
C PHE A 53 6.74 3.57 -0.49
N VAL A 54 6.45 3.38 0.80
CA VAL A 54 6.79 4.35 1.86
C VAL A 54 8.03 3.88 2.60
N HIS A 55 8.92 4.80 2.95
CA HIS A 55 10.04 4.53 3.85
C HIS A 55 10.04 5.50 5.05
N GLY A 56 10.77 5.15 6.10
CA GLY A 56 11.01 6.02 7.25
C GLY A 56 9.98 5.92 8.36
N ILE A 57 9.05 4.95 8.30
CA ILE A 57 8.04 4.76 9.33
C ILE A 57 8.69 4.17 10.59
N ASN A 58 8.66 4.90 11.70
CA ASN A 58 9.23 4.45 12.98
C ASN A 58 8.23 4.47 14.15
N GLU A 59 7.01 4.96 13.92
CA GLU A 59 5.95 5.10 14.89
C GLU A 59 4.95 3.92 14.85
N PRO A 60 4.07 3.79 15.86
CA PRO A 60 2.96 2.84 15.80
C PRO A 60 2.03 3.11 14.60
N VAL A 61 1.73 2.07 13.83
CA VAL A 61 0.88 2.15 12.64
C VAL A 61 -0.48 1.49 12.89
N ARG A 62 -1.53 2.09 12.32
CA ARG A 62 -2.88 1.51 12.19
C ARG A 62 -3.24 1.43 10.72
N PHE A 63 -3.85 0.33 10.31
CA PHE A 63 -4.37 0.15 8.95
C PHE A 63 -5.85 0.56 8.91
N TYR A 64 -6.24 1.27 7.86
CA TYR A 64 -7.60 1.74 7.64
C TYR A 64 -8.02 1.46 6.20
N GLY A 65 -9.30 1.11 6.01
CA GLY A 65 -9.95 1.11 4.71
C GLY A 65 -10.93 2.29 4.63
N HIS A 66 -10.99 2.94 3.47
CA HIS A 66 -11.89 4.05 3.20
C HIS A 66 -12.64 3.78 1.91
N ILE A 67 -13.97 3.90 1.95
CA ILE A 67 -14.85 3.77 0.80
C ILE A 67 -15.46 5.14 0.54
N PHE A 68 -15.43 5.59 -0.71
CA PHE A 68 -16.01 6.87 -1.13
C PHE A 68 -17.31 6.66 -1.93
N ASP A 69 -17.30 5.73 -2.88
CA ASP A 69 -18.43 5.52 -3.78
C ASP A 69 -19.60 4.80 -3.09
N GLU A 70 -20.83 5.18 -3.43
CA GLU A 70 -22.02 4.50 -2.95
C GLU A 70 -22.01 3.02 -3.37
N ARG A 71 -22.43 2.14 -2.45
CA ARG A 71 -22.50 0.67 -2.63
C ARG A 71 -21.16 -0.03 -2.83
N ALA A 72 -20.03 0.69 -2.82
CA ALA A 72 -18.74 0.03 -2.78
C ALA A 72 -18.55 -0.69 -1.44
N SER A 73 -17.86 -1.82 -1.49
CA SER A 73 -17.53 -2.61 -0.32
C SER A 73 -16.21 -3.34 -0.55
N PHE A 74 -15.57 -3.75 0.53
CA PHE A 74 -14.42 -4.64 0.49
C PHE A 74 -14.54 -5.65 1.63
N THR A 75 -13.82 -6.75 1.50
CA THR A 75 -13.70 -7.75 2.56
C THR A 75 -12.24 -7.84 2.97
N ILE A 76 -11.98 -7.83 4.28
CA ILE A 76 -10.65 -8.12 4.81
C ILE A 76 -10.43 -9.63 4.69
N VAL A 77 -9.61 -10.05 3.73
CA VAL A 77 -9.33 -11.48 3.49
C VAL A 77 -8.32 -12.03 4.48
N THR A 78 -7.33 -11.24 4.89
CA THR A 78 -6.28 -11.68 5.81
C THR A 78 -5.67 -10.49 6.53
N PHE A 79 -5.44 -10.64 7.84
CA PHE A 79 -4.61 -9.74 8.64
C PHE A 79 -3.74 -10.60 9.56
N LYS A 80 -2.44 -10.68 9.26
CA LYS A 80 -1.51 -11.56 9.97
C LYS A 80 -0.11 -10.97 10.05
N LYS A 81 0.63 -11.36 11.08
CA LYS A 81 2.08 -11.14 11.13
C LYS A 81 2.76 -12.17 10.24
N LEU A 82 3.64 -11.71 9.36
CA LEU A 82 4.45 -12.58 8.51
C LEU A 82 5.75 -12.97 9.24
N PRO A 83 6.28 -14.19 9.03
CA PRO A 83 7.54 -14.62 9.63
C PRO A 83 8.76 -13.95 9.00
N ALA A 84 8.64 -13.53 7.73
CA ALA A 84 9.66 -12.79 6.99
C ALA A 84 8.97 -11.85 5.98
N ALA A 85 9.68 -10.82 5.54
CA ALA A 85 9.20 -9.92 4.49
C ALA A 85 9.04 -10.70 3.17
N THR A 86 7.97 -10.43 2.43
CA THR A 86 7.76 -10.97 1.08
C THR A 86 8.18 -9.99 -0.01
N THR A 87 8.58 -8.78 0.41
CA THR A 87 9.04 -7.72 -0.48
C THR A 87 10.41 -8.01 -1.07
N HIS A 88 10.59 -7.58 -2.31
CA HIS A 88 11.86 -7.61 -3.03
C HIS A 88 12.18 -6.23 -3.63
N THR A 89 13.41 -6.03 -4.07
CA THR A 89 13.80 -4.81 -4.78
C THR A 89 13.12 -4.79 -6.15
N VAL A 90 12.31 -3.76 -6.40
CA VAL A 90 11.65 -3.54 -7.69
C VAL A 90 12.47 -2.53 -8.50
N PRO A 91 12.81 -2.82 -9.77
CA PRO A 91 13.46 -1.85 -10.65
C PRO A 91 12.64 -0.56 -10.75
N ASN A 92 13.31 0.60 -10.71
CA ASN A 92 12.66 1.91 -10.70
C ASN A 92 11.70 2.14 -9.52
N GLY A 93 11.89 1.40 -8.42
CA GLY A 93 11.14 1.59 -7.18
C GLY A 93 11.30 3.01 -6.65
N LYS A 94 10.20 3.63 -6.25
CA LYS A 94 10.16 5.02 -5.77
C LYS A 94 9.72 5.05 -4.30
N ALA A 95 10.61 5.51 -3.44
CA ALA A 95 10.30 5.73 -2.04
C ALA A 95 9.59 7.09 -1.84
N ILE A 96 8.60 7.11 -0.97
CA ILE A 96 8.03 8.31 -0.37
C ILE A 96 8.50 8.36 1.08
N ASP A 97 9.15 9.44 1.45
CA ASP A 97 9.60 9.68 2.82
C ASP A 97 8.40 10.01 3.70
N TRP A 98 8.29 9.28 4.81
CA TRP A 98 7.34 9.57 5.89
C TRP A 98 7.66 10.93 6.56
#